data_AF-A0A3D8M7W9-F1
#
_entry.id   AF-A0A3D8M7W9-F1
#
_cell.length_a   1.000
_cell.length_b   1.000
_cell.length_c   1.000
_cell.angle_alpha   90.00
_cell.angle_beta   90.00
_cell.angle_gamma   90.00
#
_symmetry.space_group_name_H-M   'P 1'
#
loop_
_entity.id
_entity.type
_entity.pdbx_description
1 polymer ?
#
loop_
_entity_poly.entity_id
_entity_poly.type
_entity_poly.pdbx_seq_one_letter_code
_entity_poly.pdbx_strand_id
1 'polypeptide(L)'
;MFDRYEAGEQAVLVHVNFADENNREDLAELELLVSSAGVNTVDVLTTSRGAPHAKYFVGSGKAEEIAAAVKAHEANVVIFNHALSPSQERNLESICKCRVLDRTGLILDIFAQRARTHEGKLQVELAQLRHISTRLIRGWTHLERQKGGIGLRGPGETQLETDRRLLRGRIKTILRRLEKVQKQREQGRRSRKRAEIPTVSLVGYTNAGKSTLFNTITDAHVYAADQLFATLDPTLRKVELKDAGPAILADTVGFIRHLPHDLVAAFKATLQETQEADLLLHVVDVADAQYRETMDEVNAVLDEIDAGEIQQLIVCNKIDKLDEVGPRIDRDEQGIPQRVWLSARTGEGVELLSQALTECLGQSMVSYTLKIPPAQSRLRGVLYELNCIASEAYNAEGDWLVDVRMPSADWNRLEKRLDEGLSGYVVHH
;
A
#
# COMPACT_ATOMS: atom_id res chain seq x y z
N MET A 1 -18.37 -6.57 -20.81
CA MET A 1 -17.93 -7.93 -20.43
C MET A 1 -17.20 -7.88 -19.09
N PHE A 2 -17.79 -7.19 -18.12
CA PHE A 2 -17.39 -7.16 -16.71
C PHE A 2 -18.69 -6.78 -16.01
N ASP A 3 -19.46 -7.76 -15.55
CA ASP A 3 -20.65 -7.47 -14.75
C ASP A 3 -20.12 -7.04 -13.38
N ARG A 4 -20.01 -5.72 -13.25
CA ARG A 4 -19.68 -5.04 -12.01
C ARG A 4 -20.90 -5.11 -11.11
N TYR A 5 -20.65 -5.23 -9.82
CA TYR A 5 -21.68 -5.08 -8.80
C TYR A 5 -22.42 -3.77 -9.02
N GLU A 6 -23.75 -3.85 -9.11
CA GLU A 6 -24.58 -2.67 -8.95
C GLU A 6 -24.75 -2.41 -7.45
N ALA A 7 -24.59 -1.15 -7.03
CA ALA A 7 -24.79 -0.78 -5.63
C ALA A 7 -26.20 -1.21 -5.18
N GLY A 8 -26.29 -1.98 -4.11
CA GLY A 8 -27.55 -2.50 -3.58
C GLY A 8 -27.81 -4.00 -3.72
N GLU A 9 -26.87 -4.77 -4.29
CA GLU A 9 -26.96 -6.24 -4.29
C GLU A 9 -27.02 -6.82 -2.87
N GLN A 10 -27.83 -7.87 -2.69
CA GLN A 10 -27.99 -8.59 -1.43
C GLN A 10 -27.05 -9.79 -1.37
N ALA A 11 -26.28 -9.90 -0.28
CA ALA A 11 -25.27 -10.94 -0.11
C ALA A 11 -25.47 -11.79 1.14
N VAL A 12 -25.34 -13.10 0.96
CA VAL A 12 -25.13 -14.04 2.07
C VAL A 12 -23.63 -14.19 2.29
N LEU A 13 -23.17 -13.93 3.50
CA LEU A 13 -21.77 -14.11 3.88
C LEU A 13 -21.54 -15.52 4.40
N VAL A 14 -20.41 -16.11 4.03
CA VAL A 14 -19.98 -17.42 4.50
C VAL A 14 -18.59 -17.32 5.08
N HIS A 15 -18.47 -17.66 6.36
CA HIS A 15 -17.19 -17.68 7.06
C HIS A 15 -16.93 -19.04 7.70
N VAL A 16 -15.70 -19.52 7.51
CA VAL A 16 -15.24 -20.77 8.11
C VAL A 16 -14.17 -20.45 9.14
N ASN A 17 -14.41 -20.86 10.39
CA ASN A 17 -13.43 -20.81 11.46
C ASN A 17 -12.49 -22.00 11.30
N PHE A 18 -11.24 -21.72 10.94
CA PHE A 18 -10.15 -22.69 10.96
C PHE A 18 -9.33 -22.53 12.24
N ALA A 19 -8.81 -23.64 12.75
CA ALA A 19 -7.88 -23.64 13.90
C ALA A 19 -6.43 -23.31 13.50
N ASP A 20 -6.12 -23.38 12.20
CA ASP A 20 -4.82 -23.06 11.62
C ASP A 20 -4.71 -21.55 11.38
N GLU A 21 -3.62 -20.94 11.86
CA GLU A 21 -3.37 -19.49 11.72
C GLU A 21 -3.25 -19.07 10.26
N ASN A 22 -2.66 -19.90 9.39
CA ASN A 22 -2.47 -19.57 7.96
C ASN A 22 -3.78 -19.49 7.16
N ASN A 23 -4.88 -20.00 7.72
CA ASN A 23 -6.20 -19.98 7.11
C ASN A 23 -7.19 -19.15 7.94
N ARG A 24 -6.72 -18.48 8.99
CA ARG A 24 -7.58 -17.70 9.87
C ARG A 24 -7.86 -16.35 9.24
N GLU A 25 -9.13 -16.05 9.07
CA GLU A 25 -9.62 -14.77 8.57
C GLU A 25 -10.53 -14.15 9.62
N ASP A 26 -10.65 -12.83 9.64
CA ASP A 26 -11.57 -12.14 10.54
C ASP A 26 -12.92 -11.90 9.85
N LEU A 27 -14.01 -12.23 10.55
CA LEU A 27 -15.37 -11.96 10.08
C LEU A 27 -15.68 -10.46 10.10
N ALA A 28 -15.21 -9.73 11.11
CA ALA A 28 -15.42 -8.28 11.20
C ALA A 28 -14.77 -7.55 10.01
N GLU A 29 -13.60 -8.02 9.59
CA GLU A 29 -12.92 -7.53 8.41
C GLU A 29 -13.70 -7.85 7.11
N LEU A 30 -14.29 -9.04 6.99
CA LEU A 30 -15.14 -9.36 5.85
C LEU A 30 -16.34 -8.40 5.77
N GLU A 31 -17.00 -8.14 6.88
CA GLU A 31 -18.13 -7.21 6.94
C GLU A 31 -17.70 -5.79 6.50
N LEU A 32 -16.51 -5.36 6.91
CA LEU A 32 -15.90 -4.11 6.43
C LEU A 32 -15.60 -4.13 4.92
N LEU A 33 -15.15 -5.26 4.37
CA LEU A 33 -14.92 -5.40 2.92
C LEU A 33 -16.24 -5.30 2.15
N VAL A 34 -17.26 -6.02 2.60
CA VAL A 34 -18.58 -6.08 1.95
C VAL A 34 -19.27 -4.72 1.98
N SER A 35 -19.23 -4.04 3.13
CA SER A 35 -19.74 -2.66 3.25
C SER A 35 -18.95 -1.67 2.39
N SER A 36 -17.62 -1.83 2.31
CA SER A 36 -16.76 -0.99 1.45
C SER A 36 -17.01 -1.19 -0.05
N ALA A 37 -17.51 -2.36 -0.44
CA ALA A 37 -17.93 -2.68 -1.82
C ALA A 37 -19.34 -2.15 -2.16
N GLY A 38 -20.11 -1.67 -1.17
CA GLY A 38 -21.48 -1.20 -1.34
C GLY A 38 -22.52 -2.33 -1.47
N VAL A 39 -22.22 -3.50 -0.89
CA VAL A 39 -23.07 -4.68 -0.90
C VAL A 39 -23.81 -4.80 0.44
N ASN A 40 -25.10 -5.14 0.40
CA ASN A 40 -25.92 -5.27 1.60
C ASN A 40 -25.88 -6.72 2.12
N THR A 41 -25.42 -6.89 3.36
CA THR A 41 -25.42 -8.20 4.03
C THR A 41 -26.83 -8.56 4.49
N VAL A 42 -27.36 -9.69 4.03
CA VAL A 42 -28.69 -10.18 4.43
C VAL A 42 -28.63 -11.31 5.44
N ASP A 43 -27.56 -12.09 5.44
CA ASP A 43 -27.34 -13.18 6.39
C ASP A 43 -25.84 -13.51 6.49
N VAL A 44 -25.43 -14.07 7.64
CA VAL A 44 -24.04 -14.45 7.93
C VAL A 44 -23.99 -15.88 8.46
N LEU A 45 -23.50 -16.79 7.61
CA LEU A 45 -23.40 -18.21 7.92
C LEU A 45 -21.97 -18.57 8.33
N THR A 46 -21.82 -19.00 9.59
CA THR A 46 -20.54 -19.46 10.14
C THR A 46 -20.49 -20.98 10.27
N THR A 47 -19.29 -21.56 10.17
CA THR A 47 -19.05 -22.98 10.44
C THR A 47 -17.62 -23.18 10.95
N SER A 48 -17.37 -24.21 11.76
CA SER A 48 -16.03 -24.55 12.27
C SER A 48 -15.53 -25.84 11.64
N ARG A 49 -14.29 -25.85 11.15
CA ARG A 49 -13.67 -27.02 10.52
C ARG A 49 -12.16 -27.03 10.73
N GLY A 50 -11.56 -28.22 10.77
CA GLY A 50 -10.11 -28.38 10.79
C GLY A 50 -9.42 -28.14 9.45
N ALA A 51 -10.11 -28.38 8.33
CA ALA A 51 -9.56 -28.19 6.98
C ALA A 51 -10.67 -27.95 5.93
N PRO A 52 -10.35 -27.23 4.83
CA PRO A 52 -11.29 -26.94 3.75
C PRO A 52 -11.70 -28.22 3.02
N HIS A 53 -12.98 -28.33 2.66
CA HIS A 53 -13.50 -29.45 1.90
C HIS A 53 -13.16 -29.33 0.42
N ALA A 54 -12.63 -30.39 -0.20
CA ALA A 54 -12.22 -30.38 -1.60
C ALA A 54 -13.32 -29.97 -2.59
N LYS A 55 -14.59 -30.30 -2.29
CA LYS A 55 -15.71 -30.09 -3.23
C LYS A 55 -16.40 -28.73 -3.12
N TYR A 56 -16.63 -28.23 -1.90
CA TYR A 56 -17.46 -27.05 -1.65
C TYR A 56 -16.79 -26.05 -0.70
N PHE A 57 -15.54 -26.28 -0.29
CA PHE A 57 -14.85 -25.59 0.82
C PHE A 57 -15.49 -25.85 2.20
N VAL A 58 -16.82 -25.81 2.27
CA VAL A 58 -17.65 -26.25 3.39
C VAL A 58 -18.15 -27.69 3.24
N GLY A 59 -18.85 -28.20 4.25
CA GLY A 59 -19.51 -29.52 4.18
C GLY A 59 -20.73 -29.51 3.27
N SER A 60 -21.16 -30.67 2.77
CA SER A 60 -22.35 -30.78 1.91
C SER A 60 -23.62 -30.23 2.58
N GLY A 61 -23.85 -30.58 3.85
CA GLY A 61 -25.00 -30.04 4.60
C GLY A 61 -24.98 -28.53 4.73
N LYS A 62 -23.80 -27.94 4.98
CA LYS A 62 -23.66 -26.47 5.04
C LYS A 62 -23.82 -25.82 3.66
N ALA A 63 -23.38 -26.48 2.58
CA ALA A 63 -23.61 -25.99 1.22
C ALA A 63 -25.11 -25.95 0.87
N GLU A 64 -25.88 -26.94 1.31
CA GLU A 64 -27.34 -26.95 1.17
C GLU A 64 -28.00 -25.86 2.02
N GLU A 65 -27.53 -25.65 3.25
CA GLU A 65 -27.97 -24.56 4.12
C GLU A 65 -27.73 -23.19 3.49
N ILE A 66 -26.53 -22.95 2.91
CA ILE A 66 -26.21 -21.72 2.17
C ILE A 66 -27.19 -21.52 1.01
N ALA A 67 -27.46 -22.57 0.23
CA ALA A 67 -28.40 -22.49 -0.88
C ALA A 67 -29.85 -22.24 -0.42
N ALA A 68 -30.23 -22.73 0.76
CA ALA A 68 -31.52 -22.44 1.37
C ALA A 68 -31.60 -20.97 1.83
N ALA A 69 -30.55 -20.44 2.46
CA ALA A 69 -30.46 -19.04 2.88
C ALA A 69 -30.53 -18.08 1.69
N VAL A 70 -29.81 -18.37 0.60
CA VAL A 70 -29.87 -17.60 -0.65
C VAL A 70 -31.29 -17.52 -1.18
N LYS A 71 -32.04 -18.62 -1.17
CA LYS A 71 -33.44 -18.64 -1.62
C LYS A 71 -34.36 -17.91 -0.65
N ALA A 72 -34.14 -18.04 0.66
CA ALA A 72 -34.99 -17.42 1.68
C ALA A 72 -34.85 -15.89 1.68
N HIS A 73 -33.63 -15.39 1.43
CA HIS A 73 -33.32 -13.97 1.43
C HIS A 73 -33.24 -13.35 0.03
N GLU A 74 -33.54 -14.12 -1.03
CA GLU A 74 -33.44 -13.71 -2.44
C GLU A 74 -32.08 -13.08 -2.81
N ALA A 75 -31.00 -13.57 -2.18
CA ALA A 75 -29.67 -13.01 -2.34
C ALA A 75 -29.13 -13.17 -3.76
N ASN A 76 -28.46 -12.13 -4.27
CA ASN A 76 -27.87 -12.10 -5.61
C ASN A 76 -26.50 -12.77 -5.66
N VAL A 77 -25.78 -12.75 -4.53
CA VAL A 77 -24.40 -13.22 -4.44
C VAL A 77 -24.14 -13.92 -3.10
N VAL A 78 -23.28 -14.92 -3.13
CA VAL A 78 -22.70 -15.52 -1.92
C VAL A 78 -21.24 -15.12 -1.84
N ILE A 79 -20.83 -14.52 -0.73
CA ILE A 79 -19.47 -14.05 -0.51
C ILE A 79 -18.80 -14.94 0.54
N PHE A 80 -17.70 -15.58 0.16
CA PHE A 80 -16.89 -16.39 1.04
C PHE A 80 -15.71 -15.58 1.59
N ASN A 81 -15.49 -15.62 2.90
CA ASN A 81 -14.33 -14.97 3.55
C ASN A 81 -12.98 -15.61 3.17
N HIS A 82 -12.96 -16.63 2.33
CA HIS A 82 -11.78 -17.44 2.07
C HIS A 82 -11.55 -17.56 0.57
N ALA A 83 -10.30 -17.75 0.17
CA ALA A 83 -9.97 -18.05 -1.22
C ALA A 83 -10.54 -19.41 -1.63
N LEU A 84 -11.29 -19.45 -2.74
CA LEU A 84 -11.91 -20.66 -3.27
C LEU A 84 -11.17 -21.14 -4.51
N SER A 85 -10.95 -22.44 -4.64
CA SER A 85 -10.49 -23.01 -5.91
C SER A 85 -11.56 -22.89 -7.01
N PRO A 86 -11.17 -22.83 -8.30
CA PRO A 86 -12.12 -22.79 -9.43
C PRO A 86 -13.10 -23.97 -9.50
N SER A 87 -12.80 -25.10 -8.86
CA SER A 87 -13.71 -26.24 -8.75
C SER A 87 -14.75 -26.04 -7.67
N GLN A 88 -14.34 -25.54 -6.49
CA GLN A 88 -15.24 -25.26 -5.36
C GLN A 88 -16.26 -24.19 -5.70
N GLU A 89 -15.81 -23.06 -6.25
CA GLU A 89 -16.68 -21.95 -6.65
C GLU A 89 -17.79 -22.41 -7.61
N ARG A 90 -17.43 -23.11 -8.71
CA ARG A 90 -18.42 -23.66 -9.65
C ARG A 90 -19.42 -24.62 -9.00
N ASN A 91 -18.92 -25.48 -8.12
CA ASN A 91 -19.77 -26.44 -7.44
C ASN A 91 -20.78 -25.73 -6.52
N LEU A 92 -20.36 -24.65 -5.86
CA LEU A 92 -21.21 -23.80 -5.04
C LEU A 92 -22.22 -23.01 -5.90
N GLU A 93 -21.80 -22.40 -7.01
CA GLU A 93 -22.69 -21.70 -7.95
C GLU A 93 -23.78 -22.62 -8.49
N SER A 94 -23.43 -23.88 -8.80
CA SER A 94 -24.39 -24.87 -9.28
C SER A 94 -25.50 -25.20 -8.28
N ILE A 95 -25.19 -25.17 -6.97
CA ILE A 95 -26.16 -25.44 -5.91
C ILE A 95 -26.94 -24.17 -5.55
N CYS A 96 -26.24 -23.05 -5.35
CA CYS A 96 -26.82 -21.79 -4.89
C CYS A 96 -27.63 -21.09 -5.97
N LYS A 97 -27.37 -21.38 -7.26
CA LYS A 97 -28.02 -20.74 -8.42
C LYS A 97 -27.83 -19.23 -8.49
N CYS A 98 -26.80 -18.71 -7.82
CA CYS A 98 -26.38 -17.32 -7.83
C CYS A 98 -24.86 -17.25 -8.02
N ARG A 99 -24.34 -16.04 -8.20
CA ARG A 99 -22.89 -15.82 -8.28
C ARG A 99 -22.24 -16.14 -6.93
N VAL A 100 -21.07 -16.78 -6.97
CA VAL A 100 -20.25 -17.00 -5.78
C VAL A 100 -18.97 -16.18 -5.93
N LEU A 101 -18.60 -15.46 -4.89
CA LEU A 101 -17.39 -14.65 -4.85
C LEU A 101 -16.50 -15.10 -3.71
N ASP A 102 -15.21 -15.24 -3.99
CA ASP A 102 -14.19 -15.44 -2.97
C ASP A 102 -13.64 -14.11 -2.45
N ARG A 103 -12.91 -14.15 -1.34
CA ARG A 103 -12.27 -12.97 -0.74
C ARG A 103 -11.41 -12.19 -1.74
N THR A 104 -10.63 -12.90 -2.57
CA THR A 104 -9.82 -12.31 -3.65
C THR A 104 -10.66 -11.52 -4.65
N GLY A 105 -11.77 -12.09 -5.11
CA GLY A 105 -12.70 -11.41 -6.01
C GLY A 105 -13.28 -10.14 -5.39
N LEU A 106 -13.72 -10.21 -4.13
CA LEU A 106 -14.26 -9.06 -3.40
C LEU A 106 -13.26 -7.90 -3.34
N ILE A 107 -12.01 -8.19 -2.97
CA ILE A 107 -10.94 -7.19 -2.89
C ILE A 107 -10.69 -6.54 -4.27
N LEU A 108 -10.61 -7.35 -5.32
CA LEU A 108 -10.41 -6.86 -6.69
C LEU A 108 -11.54 -5.93 -7.14
N ASP A 109 -12.78 -6.22 -6.74
CA ASP A 109 -13.94 -5.41 -7.08
C ASP A 109 -13.97 -4.09 -6.32
N ILE A 110 -13.61 -4.09 -5.03
CA ILE A 110 -13.40 -2.84 -4.27
C ILE A 110 -12.32 -2.00 -4.95
N PHE A 111 -11.19 -2.58 -5.33
CA PHE A 111 -10.14 -1.87 -6.05
C PHE A 111 -10.61 -1.32 -7.39
N ALA A 112 -11.45 -2.04 -8.13
CA ALA A 112 -12.00 -1.55 -9.39
C ALA A 112 -12.87 -0.31 -9.20
N GLN A 113 -13.59 -0.21 -8.08
CA GLN A 113 -14.36 0.98 -7.70
C GLN A 113 -13.46 2.15 -7.28
N ARG A 114 -12.32 1.85 -6.63
CA ARG A 114 -11.39 2.88 -6.09
C ARG A 114 -10.37 3.38 -7.11
N ALA A 115 -10.06 2.61 -8.15
CA ALA A 115 -9.09 2.97 -9.19
C ALA A 115 -9.53 4.19 -10.00
N ARG A 116 -8.92 5.34 -9.74
CA ARG A 116 -9.22 6.60 -10.44
C ARG A 116 -8.23 6.86 -11.55
N THR A 117 -6.94 6.62 -11.31
CA THR A 117 -5.90 6.86 -12.31
C THR A 117 -5.96 5.83 -13.44
N HIS A 118 -5.40 6.20 -14.60
CA HIS A 118 -5.25 5.28 -15.72
C HIS A 118 -4.35 4.08 -15.37
N GLU A 119 -3.30 4.31 -14.56
CA GLU A 119 -2.40 3.26 -14.10
C GLU A 119 -3.11 2.27 -13.16
N GLY A 120 -3.78 2.77 -12.12
CA GLY A 120 -4.55 1.96 -11.19
C GLY A 120 -5.61 1.13 -11.90
N LYS A 121 -6.32 1.71 -12.89
CA LYS A 121 -7.30 0.97 -13.71
C LYS A 121 -6.66 -0.18 -14.50
N LEU A 122 -5.47 0.02 -15.06
CA LEU A 122 -4.75 -1.04 -15.78
C LEU A 122 -4.24 -2.15 -14.83
N GLN A 123 -3.77 -1.80 -13.64
CA GLN A 123 -3.31 -2.76 -12.64
C GLN A 123 -4.47 -3.62 -12.13
N VAL A 124 -5.61 -2.99 -11.82
CA VAL A 124 -6.81 -3.72 -11.40
C VAL A 124 -7.35 -4.59 -12.53
N GLU A 125 -7.44 -4.08 -13.77
CA GLU A 125 -7.88 -4.88 -14.93
C GLU A 125 -6.95 -6.08 -15.14
N LEU A 126 -5.64 -5.91 -14.97
CA LEU A 126 -4.67 -7.01 -15.06
C LEU A 126 -4.93 -8.07 -13.99
N ALA A 127 -5.10 -7.66 -12.74
CA ALA A 127 -5.34 -8.56 -11.62
C ALA A 127 -6.66 -9.33 -11.77
N GLN A 128 -7.75 -8.64 -12.16
CA GLN A 128 -9.04 -9.25 -12.48
C GLN A 128 -8.92 -10.26 -13.62
N LEU A 129 -8.22 -9.92 -14.70
CA LEU A 129 -8.03 -10.85 -15.83
C LEU A 129 -7.23 -12.10 -15.43
N ARG A 130 -6.22 -11.97 -14.57
CA ARG A 130 -5.47 -13.11 -14.05
C ARG A 130 -6.37 -14.01 -13.21
N HIS A 131 -7.09 -13.44 -12.24
CA HIS A 131 -8.04 -14.17 -11.40
C HIS A 131 -9.06 -14.95 -12.22
N ILE A 132 -9.73 -14.27 -13.15
CA ILE A 132 -10.77 -14.85 -13.99
C ILE A 132 -10.19 -15.91 -14.94
N SER A 133 -8.96 -15.73 -15.46
CA SER A 133 -8.34 -16.67 -16.41
C SER A 133 -8.23 -18.10 -15.87
N THR A 134 -8.04 -18.25 -14.56
CA THR A 134 -7.98 -19.56 -13.89
C THR A 134 -9.36 -20.20 -13.71
N ARG A 135 -10.42 -19.38 -13.70
CA ARG A 135 -11.81 -19.77 -13.41
C ARG A 135 -12.65 -20.08 -14.67
N LEU A 136 -12.22 -19.58 -15.83
CA LEU A 136 -12.89 -19.77 -17.15
C LEU A 136 -12.99 -21.21 -17.67
N ILE A 137 -12.23 -22.15 -17.12
CA ILE A 137 -11.94 -23.45 -17.77
C ILE A 137 -13.19 -24.33 -17.97
N ARG A 138 -14.27 -24.16 -17.21
CA ARG A 138 -15.47 -25.03 -17.31
C ARG A 138 -16.82 -24.34 -17.03
N GLY A 139 -16.88 -23.01 -16.89
CA GLY A 139 -18.16 -22.30 -16.68
C GLY A 139 -19.05 -22.28 -17.93
N TRP A 140 -18.47 -22.56 -19.09
CA TRP A 140 -19.14 -22.47 -20.40
C TRP A 140 -19.46 -23.86 -20.99
N THR A 141 -19.55 -24.91 -20.16
CA THR A 141 -19.97 -26.26 -20.61
C THR A 141 -21.39 -26.29 -21.21
N HIS A 142 -22.21 -25.26 -20.97
CA HIS A 142 -23.51 -25.11 -21.61
C HIS A 142 -23.43 -24.71 -23.10
N LEU A 143 -22.37 -24.01 -23.52
CA LEU A 143 -22.17 -23.61 -24.92
C LEU A 143 -21.64 -24.77 -25.79
N GLU A 144 -20.82 -25.66 -25.22
CA GLU A 144 -20.41 -26.91 -25.88
C GLU A 144 -21.60 -27.85 -26.16
N ARG A 145 -22.65 -27.81 -25.33
CA ARG A 145 -23.86 -28.62 -25.54
C ARG A 145 -24.84 -28.01 -26.55
N GLN A 146 -24.84 -26.69 -26.73
CA GLN A 146 -25.72 -26.03 -27.72
C GLN A 146 -25.18 -26.10 -29.16
N LYS A 147 -23.87 -26.32 -29.36
CA LYS A 147 -23.29 -26.60 -30.67
C LYS A 147 -22.96 -28.09 -30.79
N GLY A 148 -23.99 -28.87 -31.13
CA GLY A 148 -23.98 -30.33 -31.21
C GLY A 148 -22.69 -30.97 -31.73
N GLY A 149 -22.30 -32.07 -31.08
CA GLY A 149 -21.03 -32.77 -31.21
C GLY A 149 -20.73 -33.50 -32.52
N ILE A 150 -21.24 -33.05 -33.67
CA ILE A 150 -20.87 -33.62 -34.98
C ILE A 150 -20.83 -32.50 -36.03
N GLY A 151 -19.63 -32.11 -36.45
CA GLY A 151 -19.43 -31.57 -37.80
C GLY A 151 -19.50 -30.04 -38.00
N LEU A 152 -18.76 -29.25 -37.23
CA LEU A 152 -18.39 -27.89 -37.66
C LEU A 152 -17.01 -27.92 -38.34
N ARG A 153 -17.01 -27.93 -39.68
CA ARG A 153 -15.85 -27.56 -40.51
C ARG A 153 -15.60 -26.05 -40.36
N GLY A 154 -15.04 -25.68 -39.21
CA GLY A 154 -14.48 -24.37 -38.91
C GLY A 154 -13.05 -24.55 -38.36
N PRO A 155 -12.30 -23.45 -38.10
CA PRO A 155 -10.92 -23.56 -37.62
C PRO A 155 -10.88 -24.48 -36.39
N GLY A 156 -9.97 -25.46 -36.39
CA GLY A 156 -9.93 -26.58 -35.43
C GLY A 156 -9.64 -26.23 -33.96
N GLU A 157 -9.84 -24.98 -33.57
CA GLU A 157 -9.64 -24.45 -32.23
C GLU A 157 -10.98 -24.47 -31.46
N THR A 158 -10.97 -24.95 -30.22
CA THR A 158 -12.17 -24.95 -29.38
C THR A 158 -12.54 -23.51 -28.96
N GLN A 159 -13.82 -23.25 -28.66
CA GLN A 159 -14.24 -21.92 -28.18
C GLN A 159 -13.50 -21.50 -26.91
N LEU A 160 -13.29 -22.45 -25.98
CA LEU A 160 -12.52 -22.23 -24.75
C LEU A 160 -11.06 -21.85 -25.02
N GLU A 161 -10.44 -22.46 -26.03
CA GLU A 161 -9.08 -22.14 -26.44
C GLU A 161 -8.99 -20.76 -27.09
N THR A 162 -9.98 -20.41 -27.90
CA THR A 162 -10.13 -19.07 -28.49
C THR A 162 -10.25 -18.00 -27.40
N ASP A 163 -11.10 -18.20 -26.40
CA ASP A 163 -11.31 -17.24 -25.30
C ASP A 163 -10.06 -17.10 -24.44
N ARG A 164 -9.38 -18.21 -24.11
CA ARG A 164 -8.07 -18.17 -23.44
C ARG A 164 -7.04 -17.38 -24.23
N ARG A 165 -7.01 -17.55 -25.55
CA ARG A 165 -6.09 -16.80 -26.43
C ARG A 165 -6.41 -15.31 -26.40
N LEU A 166 -7.68 -14.93 -26.46
CA LEU A 166 -8.12 -13.53 -26.39
C LEU A 166 -7.71 -12.88 -25.06
N LEU A 167 -7.92 -13.58 -23.94
CA LEU A 167 -7.53 -13.08 -22.61
C LEU A 167 -6.02 -12.94 -22.47
N ARG A 168 -5.23 -13.93 -22.92
CA ARG A 168 -3.77 -13.82 -22.94
C ARG A 168 -3.30 -12.65 -23.79
N GLY A 169 -3.93 -12.41 -24.94
CA GLY A 169 -3.69 -11.25 -25.79
C GLY A 169 -3.98 -9.93 -25.08
N ARG A 170 -5.09 -9.88 -24.33
CA ARG A 170 -5.46 -8.71 -23.51
C ARG A 170 -4.47 -8.45 -22.39
N ILE A 171 -4.10 -9.49 -21.62
CA ILE A 171 -3.07 -9.42 -20.56
C ILE A 171 -1.76 -8.88 -21.13
N LYS A 172 -1.30 -9.43 -22.28
CA LYS A 172 -0.06 -8.97 -22.95
C LYS A 172 -0.15 -7.49 -23.37
N THR A 173 -1.32 -7.03 -23.78
CA THR A 173 -1.54 -5.63 -24.17
C THR A 173 -1.49 -4.70 -22.96
N ILE A 174 -2.08 -5.11 -21.83
CA ILE A 174 -2.07 -4.34 -20.59
C ILE A 174 -0.66 -4.26 -20.01
N LEU A 175 0.07 -5.37 -19.96
CA LEU A 175 1.47 -5.40 -19.51
C LEU A 175 2.36 -4.42 -20.30
N ARG A 176 2.24 -4.41 -21.64
CA ARG A 176 2.95 -3.44 -22.49
C ARG A 176 2.58 -1.98 -22.20
N ARG A 177 1.35 -1.71 -21.77
CA ARG A 177 0.92 -0.35 -21.37
C ARG A 177 1.52 0.02 -20.01
N LEU A 178 1.51 -0.91 -19.05
CA LEU A 178 2.11 -0.71 -17.73
C LEU A 178 3.62 -0.45 -17.84
N GLU A 179 4.35 -1.17 -18.70
CA GLU A 179 5.77 -0.91 -18.96
C GLU A 179 6.06 0.53 -19.40
N LYS A 180 5.16 1.14 -20.20
CA LYS A 180 5.31 2.54 -20.62
C LYS A 180 5.11 3.51 -19.47
N VAL A 181 4.11 3.26 -18.62
CA VAL A 181 3.82 4.07 -17.43
C VAL A 181 4.99 3.99 -16.44
N GLN A 182 5.54 2.78 -16.23
CA GLN A 182 6.70 2.57 -15.37
C GLN A 182 7.91 3.37 -15.82
N LYS A 183 8.20 3.41 -17.14
CA LYS A 183 9.29 4.25 -17.69
C LYS A 183 9.10 5.75 -17.42
N GLN A 184 7.86 6.24 -17.44
CA GLN A 184 7.57 7.64 -17.13
C GLN A 184 7.79 7.94 -15.64
N ARG A 185 7.37 7.04 -14.73
CA ARG A 185 7.66 7.19 -13.29
C ARG A 185 9.15 7.21 -13.02
N GLU A 186 9.90 6.27 -13.61
CA GLU A 186 11.36 6.17 -13.49
C GLU A 186 12.08 7.49 -13.86
N GLN A 187 11.61 8.20 -14.89
CA GLN A 187 12.15 9.52 -15.23
C GLN A 187 11.92 10.56 -14.12
N GLY A 188 10.71 10.60 -13.55
CA GLY A 188 10.40 11.44 -12.40
C GLY A 188 11.26 11.09 -11.18
N ARG A 189 11.51 9.80 -10.95
CA ARG A 189 12.37 9.32 -9.86
C ARG A 189 13.82 9.73 -10.04
N ARG A 190 14.38 9.59 -11.24
CA ARG A 190 15.74 10.03 -11.55
C ARG A 190 15.92 11.53 -11.28
N SER A 191 14.91 12.33 -11.57
CA SER A 191 14.93 13.76 -11.23
C SER A 191 14.99 13.99 -9.72
N ARG A 192 14.23 13.21 -8.92
CA ARG A 192 14.25 13.30 -7.45
C ARG A 192 15.56 12.83 -6.85
N LYS A 193 16.05 11.68 -7.28
CA LYS A 193 17.34 11.12 -6.84
C LYS A 193 18.51 12.06 -7.18
N ARG A 194 18.45 12.73 -8.32
CA ARG A 194 19.44 13.76 -8.70
C ARG A 194 19.33 15.03 -7.85
N ALA A 195 18.12 15.38 -7.42
CA ALA A 195 17.84 16.50 -6.53
C ALA A 195 18.05 16.15 -5.04
N GLU A 196 18.38 14.90 -4.72
CA GLU A 196 18.67 14.42 -3.35
C GLU A 196 17.54 14.72 -2.35
N ILE A 197 16.30 14.74 -2.86
CA ILE A 197 15.10 14.97 -2.04
C ILE A 197 14.72 13.64 -1.37
N PRO A 198 14.71 13.54 -0.02
CA PRO A 198 14.33 12.34 0.68
C PRO A 198 12.86 11.98 0.43
N THR A 199 12.60 10.69 0.28
CA THR A 199 11.26 10.13 0.04
C THR A 199 10.83 9.30 1.24
N VAL A 200 9.69 9.66 1.83
CA VAL A 200 9.09 9.00 2.97
C VAL A 200 7.79 8.33 2.53
N SER A 201 7.64 7.04 2.80
CA SER A 201 6.46 6.27 2.39
C SER A 201 5.62 5.86 3.61
N LEU A 202 4.33 6.16 3.59
CA LEU A 202 3.37 5.70 4.60
C LEU A 202 2.98 4.26 4.29
N VAL A 203 3.22 3.35 5.23
CA VAL A 203 2.85 1.93 5.15
C VAL A 203 2.02 1.54 6.36
N GLY A 204 1.29 0.44 6.27
CA GLY A 204 0.47 -0.07 7.37
C GLY A 204 -0.86 -0.64 6.91
N TYR A 205 -1.60 -1.19 7.86
CA TYR A 205 -2.87 -1.85 7.60
C TYR A 205 -3.92 -0.90 7.05
N THR A 206 -4.88 -1.43 6.29
CA THR A 206 -6.08 -0.69 5.91
C THR A 206 -6.79 -0.15 7.16
N ASN A 207 -7.38 1.03 7.05
CA ASN A 207 -7.98 1.75 8.18
C ASN A 207 -7.04 2.14 9.35
N ALA A 208 -5.71 1.92 9.25
CA ALA A 208 -4.76 2.39 10.29
C ALA A 208 -4.70 3.93 10.40
N GLY A 209 -5.28 4.66 9.44
CA GLY A 209 -5.31 6.13 9.41
C GLY A 209 -4.17 6.76 8.60
N LYS A 210 -3.53 6.03 7.68
CA LYS A 210 -2.49 6.54 6.77
C LYS A 210 -2.92 7.80 6.02
N SER A 211 -4.05 7.75 5.32
CA SER A 211 -4.54 8.90 4.53
C SER A 211 -5.00 10.07 5.41
N THR A 212 -5.52 9.78 6.61
CA THR A 212 -5.80 10.82 7.60
C THR A 212 -4.51 11.52 8.03
N LEU A 213 -3.47 10.75 8.38
CA LEU A 213 -2.17 11.29 8.76
C LEU A 213 -1.54 12.08 7.60
N PHE A 214 -1.62 11.55 6.38
CA PHE A 214 -1.16 12.23 5.18
C PHE A 214 -1.79 13.61 5.02
N ASN A 215 -3.12 13.70 5.15
CA ASN A 215 -3.84 14.97 5.08
C ASN A 215 -3.41 15.94 6.17
N THR A 216 -3.29 15.46 7.40
CA THR A 216 -2.90 16.29 8.55
C THR A 216 -1.47 16.83 8.41
N ILE A 217 -0.55 16.08 7.79
CA ILE A 217 0.83 16.54 7.56
C ILE A 217 0.93 17.49 6.35
N THR A 218 0.14 17.25 5.30
CA THR A 218 0.30 17.93 4.00
C THR A 218 -0.71 19.04 3.74
N ASP A 219 -1.62 19.32 4.68
CA ASP A 219 -2.85 20.11 4.47
C ASP A 219 -3.62 19.73 3.20
N ALA A 220 -3.48 18.47 2.76
CA ALA A 220 -4.12 17.98 1.54
C ALA A 220 -5.54 17.51 1.83
N HIS A 221 -6.39 17.54 0.79
CA HIS A 221 -7.73 16.96 0.80
C HIS A 221 -7.76 15.61 0.08
N VAL A 222 -6.91 14.66 0.50
CA VAL A 222 -7.03 13.26 0.05
C VAL A 222 -8.25 12.62 0.71
N TYR A 223 -8.97 11.79 -0.02
CA TYR A 223 -10.15 11.11 0.52
C TYR A 223 -9.74 10.11 1.62
N ALA A 224 -10.23 10.33 2.83
CA ALA A 224 -10.09 9.42 3.96
C ALA A 224 -11.48 9.04 4.47
N ALA A 225 -11.74 7.76 4.66
CA ALA A 225 -13.01 7.23 5.17
C ALA A 225 -12.74 5.93 5.93
N ASP A 226 -13.64 5.56 6.84
CA ASP A 226 -13.67 4.26 7.53
C ASP A 226 -14.13 3.15 6.56
N GLN A 227 -13.42 3.01 5.44
CA GLN A 227 -13.64 2.02 4.39
C GLN A 227 -12.29 1.39 4.04
N LEU A 228 -12.29 0.08 3.79
CA LEU A 228 -11.08 -0.62 3.37
C LEU A 228 -10.68 -0.12 1.99
N PHE A 229 -9.36 0.02 1.78
CA PHE A 229 -8.77 0.50 0.53
C PHE A 229 -9.25 1.90 0.08
N ALA A 230 -9.49 2.80 1.04
CA ALA A 230 -9.81 4.21 0.78
C ALA A 230 -8.81 4.88 -0.20
N THR A 231 -7.54 4.46 -0.15
CA THR A 231 -6.48 4.92 -1.04
C THR A 231 -5.87 3.75 -1.82
N LEU A 232 -5.88 3.87 -3.15
CA LEU A 232 -5.31 2.89 -4.09
C LEU A 232 -4.17 3.47 -4.92
N ASP A 233 -4.36 4.69 -5.43
CA ASP A 233 -3.36 5.36 -6.25
C ASP A 233 -2.38 6.12 -5.33
N PRO A 234 -1.05 5.91 -5.44
CA PRO A 234 -0.11 6.55 -4.54
C PRO A 234 -0.14 8.06 -4.72
N THR A 235 -0.25 8.80 -3.61
CA THR A 235 -0.32 10.26 -3.63
C THR A 235 0.99 10.84 -3.12
N LEU A 236 1.66 11.60 -3.98
CA LEU A 236 2.92 12.27 -3.65
C LEU A 236 2.66 13.74 -3.32
N ARG A 237 3.20 14.21 -2.20
CA ARG A 237 3.21 15.63 -1.82
C ARG A 237 4.58 16.02 -1.30
N LYS A 238 4.99 17.25 -1.62
CA LYS A 238 6.18 17.86 -1.05
C LYS A 238 5.81 18.41 0.32
N VAL A 239 6.62 18.09 1.33
CA VAL A 239 6.53 18.62 2.69
C VAL A 239 7.84 19.32 3.02
N GLU A 240 7.78 20.39 3.81
CA GLU A 240 8.98 21.08 4.30
C GLU A 240 9.23 20.62 5.74
N LEU A 241 10.37 19.97 5.96
CA LEU A 241 10.81 19.55 7.28
C LEU A 241 11.74 20.61 7.86
N LYS A 242 11.50 21.00 9.12
CA LYS A 242 12.42 21.89 9.84
C LYS A 242 13.80 21.22 9.87
N ASP A 243 14.84 21.99 9.55
CA ASP A 243 16.26 21.57 9.55
C ASP A 243 16.69 20.47 8.56
N ALA A 244 15.76 19.74 7.93
CA ALA A 244 16.05 18.72 6.91
C ALA A 244 15.68 19.15 5.48
N GLY A 245 14.94 20.26 5.34
CA GLY A 245 14.56 20.81 4.04
C GLY A 245 13.40 20.05 3.40
N PRO A 246 13.29 20.07 2.06
CA PRO A 246 12.16 19.49 1.37
C PRO A 246 12.21 17.96 1.39
N ALA A 247 11.10 17.32 1.76
CA ALA A 247 10.91 15.88 1.63
C ALA A 247 9.66 15.57 0.81
N ILE A 248 9.54 14.34 0.30
CA ILE A 248 8.35 13.87 -0.40
C ILE A 248 7.66 12.82 0.45
N LEU A 249 6.41 13.07 0.78
CA LEU A 249 5.55 12.11 1.44
C LEU A 249 4.73 11.37 0.39
N ALA A 250 4.74 10.04 0.46
CA ALA A 250 3.95 9.16 -0.37
C ALA A 250 2.90 8.44 0.49
N ASP A 251 1.61 8.65 0.19
CA ASP A 251 0.55 7.77 0.70
C ASP A 251 0.44 6.53 -0.19
N THR A 252 0.37 5.35 0.42
CA THR A 252 0.33 4.06 -0.30
C THR A 252 -0.92 3.27 0.01
N VAL A 253 -1.12 2.18 -0.74
CA VAL A 253 -2.25 1.27 -0.53
C VAL A 253 -2.14 0.63 0.85
N GLY A 254 -3.25 0.58 1.58
CA GLY A 254 -3.27 -0.16 2.84
C GLY A 254 -3.20 -1.67 2.62
N PHE A 255 -2.46 -2.34 3.50
CA PHE A 255 -2.36 -3.79 3.50
C PHE A 255 -3.53 -4.46 4.22
N ILE A 256 -3.76 -5.74 3.90
CA ILE A 256 -4.79 -6.59 4.50
C ILE A 256 -4.22 -8.01 4.72
N ARG A 257 -4.86 -8.79 5.58
CA ARG A 257 -4.62 -10.23 5.79
C ARG A 257 -4.70 -10.99 4.46
N HIS A 258 -3.73 -11.89 4.25
CA HIS A 258 -3.67 -12.81 3.12
C HIS A 258 -3.88 -12.12 1.76
N LEU A 259 -3.14 -11.03 1.52
CA LEU A 259 -3.13 -10.36 0.22
C LEU A 259 -2.81 -11.37 -0.90
N PRO A 260 -3.68 -11.51 -1.92
CA PRO A 260 -3.41 -12.44 -3.02
C PRO A 260 -2.12 -12.09 -3.76
N HIS A 261 -1.26 -13.07 -4.03
CA HIS A 261 0.01 -12.83 -4.75
C HIS A 261 -0.17 -12.18 -6.13
N ASP A 262 -1.27 -12.49 -6.83
CA ASP A 262 -1.60 -11.84 -8.10
C ASP A 262 -1.88 -10.34 -7.94
N LEU A 263 -2.42 -9.96 -6.78
CA LEU A 263 -2.62 -8.58 -6.38
C LEU A 263 -1.25 -7.93 -6.15
N VAL A 264 -0.42 -8.49 -5.27
CA VAL A 264 0.94 -7.98 -4.99
C VAL A 264 1.73 -7.79 -6.29
N ALA A 265 1.67 -8.76 -7.21
CA ALA A 265 2.34 -8.67 -8.51
C ALA A 265 1.78 -7.56 -9.42
N ALA A 266 0.46 -7.30 -9.39
CA ALA A 266 -0.17 -6.24 -10.17
C ALA A 266 0.09 -4.83 -9.57
N PHE A 267 0.20 -4.75 -8.25
CA PHE A 267 0.48 -3.54 -7.49
C PHE A 267 1.97 -3.34 -7.20
N LYS A 268 2.85 -4.21 -7.67
CA LYS A 268 4.30 -4.05 -7.51
C LYS A 268 4.80 -2.68 -8.01
N ALA A 269 4.24 -2.19 -9.11
CA ALA A 269 4.60 -0.87 -9.64
C ALA A 269 4.11 0.30 -8.75
N THR A 270 3.00 0.15 -8.03
CA THR A 270 2.51 1.15 -7.06
C THR A 270 3.23 1.05 -5.72
N LEU A 271 3.64 -0.15 -5.29
CA LEU A 271 4.47 -0.41 -4.12
C LEU A 271 5.96 -0.11 -4.34
N GLN A 272 6.39 0.08 -5.59
CA GLN A 272 7.76 0.44 -5.93
C GLN A 272 8.21 1.75 -5.25
N GLU A 273 7.29 2.67 -4.95
CA GLU A 273 7.64 3.89 -4.21
C GLU A 273 8.00 3.59 -2.75
N THR A 274 7.43 2.52 -2.17
CA THR A 274 7.80 2.00 -0.84
C THR A 274 9.18 1.35 -0.87
N GLN A 275 9.48 0.55 -1.89
CA GLN A 275 10.77 -0.14 -2.03
C GLN A 275 11.97 0.83 -2.15
N GLU A 276 11.74 2.00 -2.73
CA GLU A 276 12.79 3.01 -2.96
C GLU A 276 12.74 4.17 -1.96
N ALA A 277 11.90 4.07 -0.92
CA ALA A 277 11.81 5.09 0.11
C ALA A 277 13.08 5.12 0.97
N ASP A 278 13.47 6.30 1.42
CA ASP A 278 14.58 6.48 2.36
C ASP A 278 14.13 6.16 3.80
N LEU A 279 12.83 6.32 4.08
CA LEU A 279 12.22 6.01 5.37
C LEU A 279 10.78 5.50 5.20
N LEU A 280 10.43 4.45 5.92
CA LEU A 280 9.06 3.96 6.03
C LEU A 280 8.40 4.49 7.31
N LEU A 281 7.26 5.16 7.15
CA LEU A 281 6.37 5.52 8.26
C LEU A 281 5.32 4.42 8.41
N HIS A 282 5.55 3.51 9.36
CA HIS A 282 4.65 2.40 9.61
C HIS A 282 3.52 2.83 10.55
N VAL A 283 2.37 3.20 9.98
CA VAL A 283 1.18 3.62 10.72
C VAL A 283 0.42 2.42 11.26
N VAL A 284 0.29 2.35 12.58
CA VAL A 284 -0.34 1.26 13.33
C VAL A 284 -1.51 1.82 14.13
N ASP A 285 -2.68 1.18 14.05
CA ASP A 285 -3.82 1.48 14.93
C ASP A 285 -3.60 0.82 16.29
N VAL A 286 -3.16 1.59 17.30
CA VAL A 286 -2.91 1.02 18.63
C VAL A 286 -4.19 0.83 19.46
N ALA A 287 -5.33 1.29 18.97
CA ALA A 287 -6.62 1.03 19.61
C ALA A 287 -7.16 -0.37 19.25
N ASP A 288 -6.62 -1.00 18.21
CA ASP A 288 -6.95 -2.37 17.84
C ASP A 288 -6.23 -3.36 18.77
N ALA A 289 -6.97 -4.29 19.38
CA ALA A 289 -6.39 -5.33 20.22
C ALA A 289 -5.43 -6.26 19.44
N GLN A 290 -5.61 -6.38 18.14
CA GLN A 290 -4.81 -7.22 17.24
C GLN A 290 -3.66 -6.46 16.56
N TYR A 291 -3.34 -5.23 16.98
CA TYR A 291 -2.36 -4.38 16.30
C TYR A 291 -1.00 -5.07 16.07
N ARG A 292 -0.57 -5.95 16.98
CA ARG A 292 0.67 -6.73 16.86
C ARG A 292 0.63 -7.69 15.67
N GLU A 293 -0.46 -8.44 15.53
CA GLU A 293 -0.65 -9.35 14.40
C GLU A 293 -0.68 -8.57 13.08
N THR A 294 -1.39 -7.44 13.04
CA THR A 294 -1.43 -6.61 11.82
C THR A 294 -0.06 -6.02 11.48
N MET A 295 0.78 -5.75 12.48
CA MET A 295 2.14 -5.26 12.26
C MET A 295 3.04 -6.36 11.68
N ASP A 296 2.93 -7.59 12.18
CA ASP A 296 3.65 -8.75 11.65
C ASP A 296 3.26 -9.05 10.20
N GLU A 297 1.97 -8.93 9.86
CA GLU A 297 1.47 -9.09 8.49
C GLU A 297 1.99 -8.02 7.54
N VAL A 298 2.02 -6.75 7.99
CA VAL A 298 2.61 -5.67 7.21
C VAL A 298 4.10 -5.95 6.96
N ASN A 299 4.83 -6.39 7.98
CA ASN A 299 6.25 -6.73 7.84
C ASN A 299 6.46 -7.89 6.85
N ALA A 300 5.64 -8.94 6.91
CA ALA A 300 5.71 -10.04 5.96
C ALA A 300 5.50 -9.58 4.50
N VAL A 301 4.58 -8.65 4.28
CA VAL A 301 4.35 -8.06 2.95
C VAL A 301 5.52 -7.14 2.54
N LEU A 302 6.10 -6.38 3.47
CA LEU A 302 7.29 -5.56 3.21
C LEU A 302 8.48 -6.43 2.80
N ASP A 303 8.66 -7.59 3.40
CA ASP A 303 9.68 -8.57 3.03
C ASP A 303 9.43 -9.14 1.62
N GLU A 304 8.18 -9.47 1.25
CA GLU A 304 7.83 -9.98 -0.09
C GLU A 304 8.13 -8.96 -1.21
N ILE A 305 8.09 -7.66 -0.91
CA ILE A 305 8.39 -6.59 -1.86
C ILE A 305 9.83 -6.06 -1.80
N ASP A 306 10.71 -6.75 -1.06
CA ASP A 306 12.11 -6.36 -0.83
C ASP A 306 12.26 -4.97 -0.16
N ALA A 307 11.35 -4.59 0.74
CA ALA A 307 11.35 -3.33 1.48
C ALA A 307 11.63 -3.50 2.99
N GLY A 308 11.87 -4.72 3.48
CA GLY A 308 12.08 -5.02 4.90
C GLY A 308 13.33 -4.40 5.53
N GLU A 309 14.38 -4.17 4.73
CA GLU A 309 15.66 -3.59 5.19
C GLU A 309 15.63 -2.06 5.32
N ILE A 310 14.57 -1.40 4.84
CA ILE A 310 14.44 0.06 4.90
C ILE A 310 14.14 0.46 6.35
N GLN A 311 14.78 1.54 6.83
CA GLN A 311 14.51 2.06 8.16
C GLN A 311 13.02 2.35 8.34
N GLN A 312 12.45 1.88 9.45
CA GLN A 312 11.06 2.10 9.80
C GLN A 312 10.94 2.98 11.04
N LEU A 313 10.06 3.98 10.98
CA LEU A 313 9.57 4.73 12.13
C LEU A 313 8.11 4.35 12.36
N ILE A 314 7.84 3.72 13.50
CA ILE A 314 6.50 3.23 13.84
C ILE A 314 5.66 4.42 14.33
N VAL A 315 4.48 4.59 13.76
CA VAL A 315 3.52 5.62 14.15
C VAL A 315 2.34 4.94 14.83
N CYS A 316 2.33 5.00 16.16
CA CYS A 316 1.23 4.55 17.01
C CYS A 316 0.08 5.55 16.92
N ASN A 317 -0.84 5.31 16.00
CA ASN A 317 -1.96 6.19 15.70
C ASN A 317 -3.22 5.82 16.49
N LYS A 318 -4.15 6.76 16.58
CA LYS A 318 -5.46 6.67 17.27
C LYS A 318 -5.35 6.60 18.81
N ILE A 319 -4.36 7.28 19.39
CA ILE A 319 -4.25 7.41 20.85
C ILE A 319 -5.47 8.09 21.49
N ASP A 320 -6.26 8.83 20.71
CA ASP A 320 -7.53 9.44 21.16
C ASP A 320 -8.58 8.42 21.62
N LYS A 321 -8.38 7.13 21.30
CA LYS A 321 -9.25 6.03 21.74
C LYS A 321 -8.71 5.29 22.96
N LEU A 322 -7.52 5.64 23.45
CA LEU A 322 -6.88 4.99 24.59
C LEU A 322 -6.94 5.92 25.81
N ASP A 323 -7.37 5.38 26.94
CA ASP A 323 -7.33 6.09 28.21
C ASP A 323 -5.86 6.21 28.68
N GLU A 324 -5.48 7.38 29.19
CA GLU A 324 -4.18 7.66 29.83
C GLU A 324 -2.93 7.59 28.92
N VAL A 325 -3.09 7.54 27.59
CA VAL A 325 -1.97 7.53 26.64
C VAL A 325 -1.83 8.89 25.94
N GLY A 326 -0.84 9.67 26.34
CA GLY A 326 -0.50 10.95 25.71
C GLY A 326 0.50 10.83 24.54
N PRO A 327 0.62 11.89 23.71
CA PRO A 327 1.58 11.94 22.61
C PRO A 327 3.02 11.94 23.14
N ARG A 328 3.88 11.12 22.54
CA ARG A 328 5.29 10.97 22.93
C ARG A 328 6.12 10.37 21.81
N ILE A 329 7.44 10.46 21.94
CA ILE A 329 8.43 9.79 21.10
C ILE A 329 9.14 8.75 21.96
N ASP A 330 9.09 7.48 21.58
CA ASP A 330 9.95 6.47 22.17
C ASP A 330 11.23 6.38 21.35
N ARG A 331 12.36 6.47 22.04
CA ARG A 331 13.71 6.42 21.46
C ARG A 331 14.45 5.17 21.92
N ASP A 332 15.38 4.71 21.11
CA ASP A 332 16.27 3.61 21.50
C ASP A 332 17.43 4.05 22.39
N GLU A 333 18.32 3.11 22.73
CA GLU A 333 19.50 3.34 23.56
C GLU A 333 20.48 4.37 22.95
N GLN A 334 20.41 4.60 21.64
CA GLN A 334 21.23 5.55 20.91
C GLN A 334 20.52 6.92 20.74
N GLY A 335 19.30 7.04 21.27
CA GLY A 335 18.49 8.25 21.18
C GLY A 335 17.76 8.42 19.85
N ILE A 336 17.75 7.40 18.98
CA ILE A 336 17.08 7.45 17.67
C ILE A 336 15.58 7.20 17.87
N PRO A 337 14.69 8.03 17.29
CA PRO A 337 13.25 7.79 17.32
C PRO A 337 12.89 6.44 16.69
N GLN A 338 12.19 5.59 17.44
CA GLN A 338 11.65 4.33 16.93
C GLN A 338 10.13 4.34 16.84
N ARG A 339 9.46 5.03 17.77
CA ARG A 339 7.99 5.11 17.81
C ARG A 339 7.52 6.53 18.09
N VAL A 340 6.46 6.93 17.42
CA VAL A 340 5.74 8.19 17.70
C VAL A 340 4.29 7.87 18.01
N TRP A 341 3.81 8.38 19.12
CA TRP A 341 2.42 8.23 19.56
C TRP A 341 1.66 9.50 19.20
N LEU A 342 0.61 9.36 18.40
CA LEU A 342 -0.18 10.49 17.92
C LEU A 342 -1.64 10.10 17.62
N SER A 343 -2.49 11.12 17.44
CA SER A 343 -3.79 10.95 16.80
C SER A 343 -3.84 11.79 15.53
N ALA A 344 -3.85 11.10 14.39
CA ALA A 344 -3.96 11.74 13.09
C ALA A 344 -5.27 12.52 12.92
N ARG A 345 -6.33 12.11 13.64
CA ARG A 345 -7.67 12.72 13.56
C ARG A 345 -7.74 14.03 14.34
N THR A 346 -7.20 14.06 15.56
CA THR A 346 -7.20 15.27 16.39
C THR A 346 -6.03 16.21 16.06
N GLY A 347 -4.97 15.67 15.44
CA GLY A 347 -3.72 16.38 15.19
C GLY A 347 -2.75 16.35 16.38
N GLU A 348 -3.15 15.75 17.50
CA GLU A 348 -2.31 15.65 18.69
C GLU A 348 -1.07 14.76 18.42
N GLY A 349 0.12 15.27 18.72
CA GLY A 349 1.38 14.55 18.52
C GLY A 349 1.97 14.63 17.10
N VAL A 350 1.31 15.30 16.14
CA VAL A 350 1.84 15.46 14.77
C VAL A 350 3.13 16.30 14.74
N GLU A 351 3.27 17.27 15.63
CA GLU A 351 4.51 18.04 15.77
C GLU A 351 5.70 17.15 16.18
N LEU A 352 5.46 16.17 17.05
CA LEU A 352 6.46 15.18 17.47
C LEU A 352 6.86 14.26 16.32
N LEU A 353 5.93 13.93 15.42
CA LEU A 353 6.25 13.18 14.21
C LEU A 353 7.18 13.98 13.29
N SER A 354 6.89 15.27 13.08
CA SER A 354 7.76 16.15 12.29
C SER A 354 9.16 16.24 12.90
N GLN A 355 9.26 16.32 14.24
CA GLN A 355 10.55 16.28 14.93
C GLN A 355 11.28 14.95 14.71
N ALA A 356 10.60 13.81 14.89
CA ALA A 356 11.18 12.49 14.70
C ALA A 356 11.65 12.28 13.25
N LEU A 357 10.87 12.76 12.27
CA LEU A 357 11.24 12.74 10.85
C LEU A 357 12.51 13.55 10.58
N THR A 358 12.61 14.75 11.12
CA THR A 358 13.83 15.58 11.02
C THR A 358 15.03 14.87 11.64
N GLU A 359 14.86 14.18 12.77
CA GLU A 359 15.95 13.45 13.42
C GLU A 359 16.39 12.22 12.62
N CYS A 360 15.44 11.41 12.12
CA CYS A 360 15.74 10.23 11.30
C CYS A 360 16.39 10.59 9.96
N LEU A 361 15.82 11.55 9.22
CA LEU A 361 16.36 11.99 7.94
C LEU A 361 17.62 12.85 8.10
N GLY A 362 17.71 13.56 9.23
CA GLY A 362 18.83 14.41 9.61
C GLY A 362 20.13 13.66 9.87
N GLN A 363 20.12 12.34 10.05
CA GLN A 363 21.35 11.53 10.14
C GLN A 363 22.14 11.49 8.83
N SER A 364 21.49 11.83 7.70
CA SER A 364 22.19 12.07 6.44
C SER A 364 22.80 13.48 6.35
N MET A 365 22.61 14.35 7.35
CA MET A 365 23.14 15.71 7.38
C MET A 365 24.50 15.75 8.07
N VAL A 366 25.46 16.40 7.45
CA VAL A 366 26.72 16.77 8.09
C VAL A 366 26.59 18.13 8.76
N SER A 367 27.25 18.29 9.91
CA SER A 367 27.41 19.57 10.57
C SER A 367 28.88 19.84 10.82
N TYR A 368 29.36 20.96 10.28
CA TYR A 368 30.76 21.37 10.41
C TYR A 368 30.84 22.87 10.62
N THR A 369 31.81 23.31 11.42
CA THR A 369 32.21 24.71 11.51
C THR A 369 33.29 24.96 10.45
N LEU A 370 33.04 25.88 9.53
CA LEU A 370 33.96 26.26 8.48
C LEU A 370 34.63 27.60 8.80
N LYS A 371 35.95 27.69 8.62
CA LYS A 371 36.73 28.92 8.63
C LYS A 371 37.06 29.31 7.19
N ILE A 372 36.31 30.26 6.63
CA ILE A 372 36.42 30.67 5.23
C ILE A 372 37.13 32.03 5.14
N PRO A 373 38.30 32.12 4.47
CA PRO A 373 39.00 33.38 4.28
C PRO A 373 38.23 34.37 3.38
N PRO A 374 38.43 35.69 3.52
CA PRO A 374 37.76 36.70 2.68
C PRO A 374 37.95 36.51 1.17
N ALA A 375 39.08 35.93 0.76
CA ALA A 375 39.39 35.63 -0.64
C ALA A 375 38.40 34.62 -1.29
N GLN A 376 37.74 33.79 -0.48
CA GLN A 376 36.82 32.74 -0.92
C GLN A 376 35.34 33.20 -0.88
N SER A 377 35.05 34.49 -1.07
CA SER A 377 33.70 35.07 -1.02
C SER A 377 32.63 34.38 -1.89
N ARG A 378 33.06 33.65 -2.94
CA ARG A 378 32.17 32.83 -3.78
C ARG A 378 31.49 31.70 -3.01
N LEU A 379 32.16 31.10 -2.03
CA LEU A 379 31.59 30.05 -1.17
C LEU A 379 30.41 30.56 -0.35
N ARG A 380 30.46 31.83 0.08
CA ARG A 380 29.38 32.46 0.83
C ARG A 380 28.06 32.47 0.06
N GLY A 381 28.10 32.87 -1.22
CA GLY A 381 26.90 32.86 -2.07
C GLY A 381 26.30 31.45 -2.21
N VAL A 382 27.15 30.43 -2.38
CA VAL A 382 26.72 29.04 -2.51
C VAL A 382 26.07 28.51 -1.22
N LEU A 383 26.65 28.81 -0.05
CA LEU A 383 26.10 28.38 1.24
C LEU A 383 24.76 29.06 1.58
N TYR A 384 24.58 30.33 1.21
CA TYR A 384 23.28 31.01 1.31
C TYR A 384 22.25 30.46 0.33
N GLU A 385 22.66 30.16 -0.91
CA GLU A 385 21.76 29.58 -1.92
C GLU A 385 21.25 28.19 -1.50
N LEU A 386 22.10 27.42 -0.82
CA LEU A 386 21.73 26.12 -0.23
C LEU A 386 20.97 26.23 1.10
N ASN A 387 20.81 27.44 1.64
CA ASN A 387 20.11 27.71 2.91
C ASN A 387 20.58 26.82 4.08
N CYS A 388 21.90 26.57 4.15
CA CYS A 388 22.50 25.59 5.05
C CYS A 388 23.26 26.21 6.23
N ILE A 389 23.14 27.52 6.44
CA ILE A 389 23.88 28.28 7.46
C ILE A 389 23.08 28.27 8.76
N ALA A 390 23.66 27.72 9.84
CA ALA A 390 23.06 27.68 11.17
C ALA A 390 23.46 28.93 12.00
N SER A 391 24.74 29.30 11.95
CA SER A 391 25.28 30.50 12.61
C SER A 391 26.44 31.08 11.81
N GLU A 392 26.62 32.40 11.89
CA GLU A 392 27.74 33.09 11.29
C GLU A 392 28.40 34.09 12.25
N ALA A 393 29.73 34.13 12.23
CA ALA A 393 30.55 35.04 12.99
C ALA A 393 31.81 35.41 12.20
N TYR A 394 32.55 36.40 12.70
CA TYR A 394 33.86 36.78 12.17
C TYR A 394 34.89 36.71 13.28
N ASN A 395 36.07 36.17 12.96
CA ASN A 395 37.19 36.20 13.89
C ASN A 395 37.93 37.55 13.83
N ALA A 396 38.90 37.75 14.72
CA ALA A 396 39.70 38.98 14.77
C ALA A 396 40.60 39.19 13.52
N GLU A 397 40.82 38.15 12.72
CA GLU A 397 41.61 38.17 11.49
C GLU A 397 40.73 38.51 10.25
N GLY A 398 39.41 38.60 10.43
CA GLY A 398 38.44 38.88 9.36
C GLY A 398 37.93 37.65 8.62
N ASP A 399 38.33 36.44 9.02
CA ASP A 399 37.80 35.20 8.45
C ASP A 399 36.37 34.96 8.91
N TRP A 400 35.58 34.41 8.01
CA TRP A 400 34.19 34.08 8.25
C TRP A 400 34.10 32.70 8.88
N LEU A 401 33.62 32.65 10.12
CA LEU A 401 33.32 31.42 10.85
C LEU A 401 31.84 31.13 10.64
N VAL A 402 31.53 30.03 9.96
CA VAL A 402 30.16 29.66 9.63
C VAL A 402 29.89 28.21 10.03
N ASP A 403 28.87 28.02 10.85
CA ASP A 403 28.36 26.69 11.16
C ASP A 403 27.37 26.31 10.06
N VAL A 404 27.71 25.25 9.33
CA VAL A 404 26.87 24.74 8.26
C VAL A 404 26.25 23.41 8.65
N ARG A 405 25.00 23.22 8.27
CA ARG A 405 24.28 21.96 8.37
C ARG A 405 23.63 21.67 7.02
N MET A 406 24.10 20.62 6.35
CA MET A 406 23.64 20.27 4.99
C MET A 406 23.66 18.76 4.78
N PRO A 407 22.95 18.23 3.77
CA PRO A 407 23.03 16.81 3.44
C PRO A 407 24.48 16.40 3.10
N SER A 408 24.88 15.19 3.51
CA SER A 408 26.21 14.62 3.25
C SER A 408 26.54 14.59 1.75
N ALA A 409 25.52 14.48 0.91
CA ALA A 409 25.69 14.46 -0.54
C ALA A 409 25.99 15.87 -1.11
N ASP A 410 25.33 16.93 -0.62
CA ASP A 410 25.69 18.31 -0.95
C ASP A 410 27.09 18.66 -0.46
N TRP A 411 27.46 18.20 0.74
CA TRP A 411 28.82 18.30 1.25
C TRP A 411 29.84 17.66 0.29
N ASN A 412 29.63 16.38 -0.05
CA ASN A 412 30.49 15.65 -0.98
C ASN A 412 30.54 16.28 -2.39
N ARG A 413 29.43 16.91 -2.83
CA ARG A 413 29.35 17.61 -4.11
C ARG A 413 30.17 18.89 -4.09
N LEU A 414 30.08 19.68 -3.02
CA LEU A 414 30.90 20.87 -2.84
C LEU A 414 32.38 20.51 -2.68
N GLU A 415 32.67 19.44 -1.95
CA GLU A 415 34.03 18.92 -1.76
C GLU A 415 34.70 18.53 -3.08
N LYS A 416 33.96 17.93 -4.03
CA LYS A 416 34.48 17.63 -5.38
C LYS A 416 34.59 18.83 -6.31
N ARG A 417 33.84 19.90 -6.05
CA ARG A 417 33.74 21.07 -6.95
C ARG A 417 34.78 22.14 -6.64
N LEU A 418 35.38 22.10 -5.45
CA LEU A 418 36.38 23.06 -4.98
C LEU A 418 37.77 22.44 -5.05
N ASP A 419 38.75 23.22 -5.53
CA ASP A 419 40.13 22.74 -5.70
C ASP A 419 40.80 22.35 -4.35
N GLU A 420 40.43 22.99 -3.25
CA GLU A 420 40.92 22.67 -1.89
C GLU A 420 39.95 21.78 -1.08
N GLY A 421 38.75 21.48 -1.62
CA GLY A 421 37.68 20.78 -0.90
C GLY A 421 37.03 21.61 0.22
N LEU A 422 35.80 21.27 0.62
CA LEU A 422 35.14 21.92 1.76
C LEU A 422 35.81 21.53 3.09
N SER A 423 36.37 20.32 3.13
CA SER A 423 37.08 19.74 4.28
C SER A 423 38.31 20.54 4.67
N GLY A 424 38.98 21.22 3.73
CA GLY A 424 40.13 22.10 4.02
C GLY A 424 39.78 23.33 4.88
N TYR A 425 38.50 23.71 4.92
CA TYR A 425 38.02 24.83 5.74
C TYR A 425 37.42 24.37 7.07
N VAL A 426 37.33 23.07 7.34
CA VAL A 426 36.75 22.55 8.59
C VAL A 426 37.67 22.90 9.76
N VAL A 427 37.08 23.53 10.77
CA VAL A 427 37.77 23.76 12.04
C VAL A 427 37.78 22.43 12.80
N HIS A 428 38.95 21.81 12.88
CA HIS A 428 39.18 20.68 13.77
C HIS A 428 39.46 21.23 15.17
N HIS A 429 38.58 20.90 16.13
CA HIS A 429 38.76 21.23 17.54
C HIS A 429 39.76 20.31 18.23
#